data_AF-A0A937XS95-F1
#
_entry.id   AF-A0A937XS95-F1
#
_cell.length_a   1.000
_cell.length_b   1.000
_cell.length_c   1.000
_cell.angle_alpha   90.00
_cell.angle_beta   90.00
_cell.angle_gamma   90.00
#
_symmetry.space_group_name_H-M   'P 1'
#
loop_
_entity.id
_entity.type
_entity.pdbx_description
1 polymer ?
#
loop_
_entity_poly.entity_id
_entity_poly.type
_entity_poly.pdbx_seq_one_letter_code
_entity_poly.pdbx_strand_id
1 'polypeptide(L)'
;MEYRRGDAISTGNPAVKSVVIARHSAPDDAFGGGRIAYRYDAQTVLWTLGYSRPLGPRDSLDFSWWQANSSPLLSGTFTAPGGIYGAAGTPVTVGRSRYTSNLLSAAWLTRF
;
A
#
# COMPACT_ATOMS: atom_id res chain seq x y z
N MET A 1 13.37 2.51 11.26
CA MET A 1 11.93 2.24 11.17
C MET A 1 11.20 3.53 11.44
N GLU A 2 10.18 3.85 10.65
CA GLU A 2 9.40 5.09 10.78
C GLU A 2 7.91 4.73 10.87
N TYR A 3 7.18 5.44 11.74
CA TYR A 3 5.74 5.32 11.87
C TYR A 3 5.09 6.64 11.44
N ARG A 4 4.13 6.55 10.53
CA ARG A 4 3.33 7.68 10.05
C ARG A 4 1.85 7.40 10.29
N ARG A 5 1.09 8.44 10.62
CA ARG A 5 -0.37 8.38 10.70
C ARG A 5 -0.94 9.57 9.94
N GLY A 6 -1.91 9.32 9.07
CA GLY A 6 -2.50 10.36 8.22
C GLY A 6 -3.08 9.75 6.96
N ASP A 7 -3.14 10.56 5.91
CA ASP A 7 -3.72 10.13 4.64
C ASP A 7 -2.81 9.16 3.88
N ALA A 8 -3.42 8.10 3.37
CA ALA A 8 -2.85 7.20 2.38
C ALA A 8 -3.73 7.19 1.13
N ILE A 9 -3.10 6.96 -0.03
CA ILE A 9 -3.79 6.80 -1.31
C ILE A 9 -3.46 5.42 -1.83
N SER A 10 -4.48 4.70 -2.29
CA SER A 10 -4.32 3.40 -2.96
C SER A 10 -5.13 3.39 -4.25
N THR A 11 -4.69 2.55 -5.19
CA THR A 11 -5.45 2.21 -6.40
C THR A 11 -5.96 0.78 -6.30
N GLY A 12 -7.11 0.50 -6.90
CA GLY A 12 -7.63 -0.86 -7.03
C GLY A 12 -8.90 -0.94 -7.84
N ASN A 13 -9.41 -2.16 -8.00
CA ASN A 13 -10.73 -2.37 -8.58
C ASN A 13 -11.82 -1.78 -7.66
N PRO A 14 -12.90 -1.23 -8.22
CA PRO A 14 -14.07 -0.82 -7.45
C PRO A 14 -14.56 -1.95 -6.54
N ALA A 15 -14.58 -1.70 -5.23
CA ALA A 15 -15.09 -2.64 -4.24
C ALA A 15 -15.79 -1.90 -3.09
N VAL A 16 -16.76 -2.53 -2.40
CA VAL A 16 -17.42 -1.88 -1.24
C VAL A 16 -16.39 -1.45 -0.21
N LYS A 17 -15.40 -2.32 0.07
CA LYS A 17 -14.36 -2.03 1.05
C LYS A 17 -13.57 -0.75 0.76
N SER A 18 -13.31 -0.44 -0.52
CA SER A 18 -12.56 0.77 -0.90
C SER A 18 -13.42 2.02 -0.75
N VAL A 19 -14.72 1.95 -1.07
CA VAL A 19 -15.64 3.09 -0.89
C VAL A 19 -15.89 3.41 0.58
N VAL A 20 -16.06 2.37 1.40
CA VAL A 20 -16.36 2.53 2.83
C VAL A 20 -15.20 3.19 3.58
N ILE A 21 -13.95 2.83 3.26
CA ILE A 21 -12.78 3.45 3.89
C ILE A 21 -12.36 4.76 3.23
N ALA A 22 -12.81 5.01 1.99
CA ALA A 22 -12.43 6.21 1.25
C ALA A 22 -13.10 7.44 1.85
N ARG A 23 -12.28 8.46 2.11
CA ARG A 23 -12.75 9.84 2.27
C ARG A 23 -13.08 10.46 0.92
N HIS A 24 -12.27 10.15 -0.08
CA HIS A 24 -12.43 10.60 -1.47
C HIS A 24 -12.00 9.48 -2.42
N SER A 25 -12.64 9.42 -3.59
CA SER A 25 -12.30 8.48 -4.65
C SER A 25 -12.51 9.11 -6.02
N ALA A 26 -11.66 8.77 -6.97
CA ALA A 26 -11.73 9.21 -8.36
C ALA A 26 -11.30 8.07 -9.30
N PRO A 27 -11.69 8.10 -10.59
CA PRO A 27 -11.09 7.23 -11.60
C PRO A 27 -9.57 7.36 -11.61
N ASP A 28 -8.88 6.23 -11.70
CA ASP A 28 -7.42 6.17 -11.79
C ASP A 28 -6.96 6.13 -13.26
N ASP A 29 -6.23 7.14 -13.68
CA ASP A 29 -5.66 7.27 -15.02
C ASP A 29 -4.26 6.67 -15.15
N ALA A 30 -3.55 6.42 -14.03
CA ALA A 30 -2.18 5.94 -14.04
C ALA A 30 -2.06 4.45 -14.40
N PHE A 31 -3.05 3.63 -14.00
CA PHE A 31 -3.01 2.18 -14.19
C PHE A 31 -4.06 1.63 -15.17
N GLY A 32 -4.90 2.49 -15.75
CA GLY A 32 -5.95 2.11 -16.71
C GLY A 32 -6.97 1.09 -16.16
N GLY A 33 -7.84 0.59 -17.05
CA GLY A 33 -8.69 -0.58 -16.75
C GLY A 33 -9.85 -0.33 -15.76
N GLY A 34 -10.33 0.92 -15.62
CA GLY A 34 -11.47 1.24 -14.76
C GLY A 34 -11.18 1.16 -13.26
N ARG A 35 -9.90 1.24 -12.88
CA ARG A 35 -9.48 1.32 -11.48
C ARG A 35 -9.91 2.64 -10.86
N ILE A 36 -10.01 2.64 -9.53
CA ILE A 36 -10.26 3.83 -8.74
C ILE A 36 -9.08 4.12 -7.84
N ALA A 37 -8.67 5.38 -7.79
CA ALA A 37 -7.77 5.91 -6.78
C ALA A 37 -8.62 6.39 -5.61
N TYR A 38 -8.27 6.00 -4.39
CA TYR A 38 -9.01 6.38 -3.19
C TYR A 38 -8.08 6.76 -2.04
N ARG A 39 -8.46 7.83 -1.34
CA ARG A 39 -7.75 8.39 -0.18
C ARG A 39 -8.45 7.98 1.12
N TYR A 40 -7.71 7.53 2.11
CA TYR A 40 -8.22 7.05 3.40
C TYR A 40 -7.24 7.35 4.54
N ASP A 41 -7.73 7.40 5.78
CA ASP A 41 -6.83 7.50 6.93
C ASP A 41 -6.17 6.15 7.21
N ALA A 42 -4.86 6.18 7.38
CA ALA A 42 -4.08 5.02 7.67
C ALA A 42 -3.00 5.29 8.73
N GLN A 43 -2.57 4.22 9.36
CA GLN A 43 -1.26 4.14 9.98
C GLN A 43 -0.32 3.38 9.04
N THR A 44 0.88 3.89 8.85
CA THR A 44 1.89 3.35 7.95
C THR A 44 3.19 3.12 8.69
N VAL A 45 3.72 1.91 8.58
CA VAL A 45 5.06 1.55 9.06
C VAL A 45 5.99 1.45 7.86
N LEU A 46 7.09 2.20 7.90
CA LEU A 46 8.16 2.13 6.90
C LEU A 46 9.40 1.53 7.54
N TRP A 47 10.07 0.65 6.81
CA TRP A 47 11.36 0.14 7.23
C TRP A 47 12.25 -0.15 6.03
N THR A 48 13.56 -0.14 6.29
CA THR A 48 14.61 -0.43 5.32
C THR A 48 15.60 -1.40 5.94
N LEU A 49 16.10 -2.33 5.13
CA LEU A 49 17.17 -3.26 5.47
C LEU A 49 18.22 -3.19 4.37
N GLY A 50 19.46 -2.93 4.76
CA GLY A 50 20.62 -2.97 3.87
C GLY A 50 21.58 -4.07 4.31
N TYR A 51 22.18 -4.77 3.34
CA TYR A 51 23.22 -5.75 3.60
C TYR A 51 24.30 -5.65 2.53
N SER A 52 25.56 -5.49 2.97
CA SER A 52 26.72 -5.49 2.10
C SER A 52 27.57 -6.72 2.37
N ARG A 53 27.92 -7.45 1.32
CA ARG A 53 28.81 -8.61 1.37
C ARG A 53 30.08 -8.33 0.59
N PRO A 54 31.25 -8.19 1.24
CA PRO A 54 32.51 -8.11 0.54
C PRO A 54 32.78 -9.45 -0.17
N LEU A 55 33.18 -9.38 -1.44
CA LEU A 55 33.61 -10.53 -2.25
C LEU A 55 35.13 -10.59 -2.39
N GLY A 56 35.83 -9.51 -2.07
CA GLY A 56 37.28 -9.40 -2.09
C GLY A 56 37.73 -8.03 -1.58
N PRO A 57 39.02 -7.69 -1.74
CA PRO A 57 39.57 -6.41 -1.28
C PRO A 57 38.99 -5.18 -2.00
N ARG A 58 38.35 -5.37 -3.15
CA ARG A 58 37.88 -4.30 -4.05
C ARG A 58 36.42 -4.42 -4.49
N ASP A 59 35.75 -5.51 -4.09
CA ASP A 59 34.42 -5.86 -4.60
C ASP A 59 33.42 -6.10 -3.46
N SER A 60 32.20 -5.61 -3.63
CA SER A 60 31.08 -5.90 -2.74
C SER A 60 29.77 -6.08 -3.49
N LEU A 61 28.87 -6.88 -2.90
CA LEU A 61 27.47 -6.95 -3.27
C LEU A 61 26.63 -6.23 -2.23
N ASP A 62 25.85 -5.26 -2.67
CA ASP A 62 24.98 -4.46 -1.81
C ASP A 62 23.53 -4.78 -2.12
N PHE A 63 22.78 -5.19 -1.10
CA PHE A 63 21.35 -5.46 -1.16
C PHE A 63 20.62 -4.43 -0.33
N SER A 64 19.49 -3.94 -0.83
CA SER A 64 18.56 -3.14 -0.04
C SER A 64 17.13 -3.57 -0.24
N TRP A 65 16.37 -3.55 0.85
CA TRP A 65 14.94 -3.83 0.86
C TRP A 65 14.24 -2.72 1.62
N TRP A 66 13.25 -2.11 0.98
CA TRP A 66 12.38 -1.12 1.57
C TRP A 66 10.96 -1.66 1.55
N GLN A 67 10.25 -1.47 2.66
CA GLN A 67 8.85 -1.83 2.76
C GLN A 67 8.07 -0.71 3.41
N ALA A 68 6.91 -0.42 2.85
CA ALA A 68 5.87 0.36 3.50
C ALA A 68 4.64 -0.53 3.73
N ASN A 69 4.10 -0.46 4.94
CA ASN A 69 2.96 -1.23 5.37
C ASN A 69 1.89 -0.31 5.93
N SER A 70 0.77 -0.16 5.22
CA SER A 70 -0.32 0.74 5.58
C SER A 70 -1.57 -0.03 5.99
N SER A 71 -2.16 0.32 7.12
CA SER A 71 -3.44 -0.21 7.58
C SER A 71 -4.45 0.94 7.74
N PRO A 72 -5.64 0.85 7.11
CA PRO A 72 -6.71 1.82 7.35
C PRO A 72 -7.06 1.89 8.84
N LEU A 73 -7.37 3.09 9.31
CA LEU A 73 -7.85 3.30 10.68
C LEU A 73 -9.33 2.93 10.83
N LEU A 74 -10.09 3.04 9.75
CA LEU A 74 -11.50 2.66 9.72
C LEU A 74 -11.63 1.14 9.62
N SER A 75 -12.31 0.53 10.59
CA SER A 75 -12.67 -0.88 10.62
C SER A 75 -14.01 -1.06 11.30
N GLY A 76 -14.82 -2.02 10.86
CA GLY A 76 -16.16 -2.25 11.38
C GLY A 76 -17.12 -2.78 10.32
N THR A 77 -18.39 -2.89 10.69
CA THR A 77 -19.47 -3.29 9.77
C THR A 77 -20.21 -2.04 9.30
N PHE A 78 -20.32 -1.88 7.99
CA PHE A 78 -20.92 -0.72 7.34
C PHE A 78 -22.01 -1.15 6.38
N THR A 79 -22.99 -0.27 6.17
CA THR A 79 -24.03 -0.50 5.17
C THR A 79 -23.53 -0.06 3.80
N ALA A 80 -23.56 -0.97 2.82
CA ALA A 80 -23.16 -0.64 1.46
C ALA A 80 -24.09 0.44 0.86
N PRO A 81 -23.56 1.49 0.23
CA PRO A 81 -24.36 2.58 -0.37
C PRO A 81 -25.13 2.17 -1.64
N GLY A 82 -24.95 0.94 -2.14
CA GLY A 82 -25.56 0.46 -3.38
C GLY A 82 -24.76 0.78 -4.65
N GLY A 83 -25.23 0.30 -5.80
CA GLY A 83 -24.66 0.59 -7.13
C GLY A 83 -23.61 -0.42 -7.59
N ILE A 84 -22.60 0.03 -8.33
CA ILE A 84 -21.49 -0.78 -8.85
C ILE A 84 -20.67 -1.52 -7.77
N TYR A 85 -20.90 -1.19 -6.51
CA TYR A 85 -20.24 -1.82 -5.37
C TYR A 85 -21.06 -2.99 -4.77
N GLY A 86 -22.36 -3.10 -5.08
CA GLY A 86 -23.25 -4.16 -4.56
C GLY A 86 -24.67 -3.68 -4.29
N ALA A 87 -25.52 -4.54 -3.74
CA ALA A 87 -26.88 -4.17 -3.36
C ALA A 87 -26.88 -3.18 -2.18
N ALA A 88 -27.64 -2.10 -2.29
CA ALA A 88 -27.82 -1.13 -1.20
C ALA A 88 -28.36 -1.83 0.05
N GLY A 89 -27.90 -1.42 1.23
CA GLY A 89 -28.36 -2.02 2.48
C GLY A 89 -27.62 -3.29 2.91
N THR A 90 -26.75 -3.85 2.05
CA THR A 90 -25.96 -5.03 2.39
C THR A 90 -24.93 -4.70 3.47
N PRO A 91 -24.90 -5.41 4.62
CA PRO A 91 -23.84 -5.25 5.60
C PRO A 91 -22.50 -5.73 5.04
N VAL A 92 -21.48 -4.87 5.14
CA VAL A 92 -20.11 -5.18 4.73
C VAL A 92 -19.16 -4.95 5.89
N THR A 93 -18.51 -6.03 6.31
CA THR A 93 -17.48 -5.98 7.34
C THR A 93 -16.13 -5.66 6.71
N VAL A 94 -15.59 -4.50 7.07
CA VAL A 94 -14.22 -4.11 6.73
C VAL A 94 -13.32 -4.48 7.91
N GLY A 95 -12.60 -5.60 7.76
CA GLY A 95 -11.54 -5.98 8.68
C GLY A 95 -10.31 -5.07 8.56
N ARG A 96 -9.32 -5.26 9.45
CA ARG A 96 -8.03 -4.57 9.38
C ARG A 96 -7.28 -4.98 8.11
N SER A 97 -7.57 -4.27 7.03
CA SER A 97 -6.89 -4.46 5.75
C SER A 97 -5.45 -3.96 5.87
N ARG A 98 -4.54 -4.58 5.14
CA ARG A 98 -3.12 -4.23 5.14
C ARG A 98 -2.64 -4.13 3.69
N TYR A 99 -2.11 -2.97 3.35
CA TYR A 99 -1.52 -2.66 2.06
C TYR A 99 -0.01 -2.67 2.23
N THR A 100 0.69 -3.47 1.43
CA THR A 100 2.15 -3.61 1.52
C THR A 100 2.77 -3.27 0.18
N SER A 101 3.71 -2.34 0.15
CA SER A 101 4.57 -2.07 -1.00
C SER A 101 6.01 -2.45 -0.66
N ASN A 102 6.68 -3.15 -1.57
CA ASN A 102 8.07 -3.57 -1.41
C ASN A 102 8.91 -3.03 -2.56
N LEU A 103 10.12 -2.58 -2.26
CA LEU A 103 11.15 -2.22 -3.22
C LEU A 103 12.42 -2.99 -2.86
N LEU A 104 12.95 -3.74 -3.81
CA LEU A 104 14.18 -4.52 -3.66
C LEU A 104 15.21 -3.99 -4.65
N SER A 105 16.45 -3.82 -4.20
CA SER A 105 17.57 -3.45 -5.05
C SER A 105 18.79 -4.33 -4.74
N ALA A 106 19.58 -4.59 -5.79
CA ALA A 106 20.89 -5.21 -5.68
C ALA A 106 21.88 -4.38 -6.51
N ALA A 107 23.07 -4.15 -5.98
CA ALA A 107 24.15 -3.46 -6.66
C ALA A 107 25.46 -4.24 -6.48
N TRP A 108 26.34 -4.09 -7.46
CA TRP A 108 27.70 -4.63 -7.42
C TRP A 108 28.65 -3.46 -7.54
N LEU A 109 29.52 -3.31 -6.55
CA LEU A 109 30.53 -2.28 -6.53
C LEU A 109 31.88 -2.90 -6.87
N THR A 110 32.54 -2.37 -7.90
CA THR A 110 33.95 -2.61 -8.20
C THR A 110 34.73 -1.33 -8.08
N ARG A 111 35.92 -1.42 -7.48
CA ARG A 111 36.92 -0.34 -7.54
C ARG A 111 38.08 -0.77 -8.45
N PHE A 112 38.27 -0.02 -9.54
CA PHE A 112 39.42 -0.17 -10.45
C PHE A 112 40.70 0.40 -9.80
#